data_AF-A0A9D4E9E4-F1
#
_entry.id   AF-A0A9D4E9E4-F1
#
_cell.length_a   1.000
_cell.length_b   1.000
_cell.length_c   1.000
_cell.angle_alpha   90.00
_cell.angle_beta   90.00
_cell.angle_gamma   90.00
#
_symmetry.space_group_name_H-M   'P 1'
#
loop_
_entity.id
_entity.type
_entity.pdbx_description
1 polymer ?
#
loop_
_entity_poly.entity_id
_entity_poly.type
_entity_poly.pdbx_seq_one_letter_code
_entity_poly.pdbx_strand_id
1 'polypeptide(L)'
;MPDAASGAPEQPNHSHNHGTERDFIADRENTTGTAYYKDANDRSKLTVQLGTSPEANYWVVETDYATWSLVYSCTNLEGFARAEIYWILARGTNLPDDVTDKLKQVLQDKGLKFGKFTKTVQEKCPW
;
A
#
# COMPACT_ATOMS: atom_id res chain seq x y z
N MET A 1 36.12 -16.32 21.27
CA MET A 1 35.68 -16.18 19.86
C MET A 1 35.39 -17.57 19.34
N PRO A 2 34.32 -17.81 18.55
CA PRO A 2 33.07 -17.03 18.36
C PRO A 2 31.84 -17.91 18.72
N ASP A 3 30.56 -17.51 18.67
CA ASP A 3 29.91 -16.27 18.25
C ASP A 3 28.52 -16.11 18.90
N ALA A 4 28.09 -14.85 18.93
CA ALA A 4 26.79 -14.38 19.40
C ALA A 4 25.67 -14.67 18.39
N ALA A 5 24.46 -14.97 18.89
CA ALA A 5 23.23 -14.67 18.17
C ALA A 5 22.27 -13.99 19.16
N SER A 6 22.38 -12.67 19.15
CA SER A 6 21.46 -11.71 19.76
C SER A 6 20.03 -12.02 19.35
N GLY A 7 19.16 -12.28 20.33
CA GLY A 7 17.71 -12.20 20.13
C GLY A 7 17.36 -10.77 19.73
N ALA A 8 16.97 -10.57 18.48
CA ALA A 8 16.33 -9.33 18.07
C ALA A 8 14.93 -9.28 18.70
N PRO A 9 14.51 -8.16 19.31
CA PRO A 9 13.15 -8.00 19.77
C PRO A 9 12.21 -7.93 18.57
N GLU A 10 11.18 -8.77 18.58
CA GLU A 10 10.03 -8.66 17.67
C GLU A 10 9.38 -7.28 17.87
N GLN A 11 9.43 -6.42 16.85
CA GLN A 11 8.84 -5.08 16.88
C GLN A 11 7.37 -5.18 16.43
N PRO A 12 6.37 -4.93 17.31
CA PRO A 12 5.01 -5.42 17.13
C PRO A 12 4.12 -4.62 16.16
N ASN A 13 4.66 -3.90 15.18
CA ASN A 13 3.88 -2.97 14.37
C ASN A 13 4.42 -2.67 12.96
N HIS A 14 5.33 -3.49 12.40
CA HIS A 14 5.93 -3.19 11.09
C HIS A 14 5.35 -4.08 9.98
N SER A 15 4.56 -3.50 9.07
CA SER A 15 4.17 -4.17 7.82
C SER A 15 5.18 -3.85 6.71
N HIS A 16 5.78 -4.88 6.12
CA HIS A 16 6.67 -4.72 4.97
C HIS A 16 5.82 -4.70 3.70
N ASN A 17 5.81 -3.56 2.99
CA ASN A 17 5.21 -3.45 1.67
C ASN A 17 6.34 -3.50 0.62
N HIS A 18 6.35 -4.53 -0.21
CA HIS A 18 7.30 -4.66 -1.31
C HIS A 18 6.61 -4.22 -2.60
N GLY A 19 7.03 -3.09 -3.15
CA GLY A 19 6.54 -2.56 -4.41
C GLY A 19 7.70 -2.33 -5.37
N THR A 20 7.51 -2.70 -6.63
CA THR A 20 8.38 -2.31 -7.73
C THR A 20 7.77 -1.08 -8.39
N GLU A 21 8.53 0.02 -8.44
CA GLU A 21 8.14 1.24 -9.15
C GLU A 21 9.17 1.52 -10.24
N ARG A 22 8.71 1.59 -11.49
CA ARG A 22 9.53 2.15 -12.58
C ARG A 22 9.26 3.64 -12.64
N ASP A 23 10.03 4.39 -11.88
CA ASP A 23 9.97 5.84 -11.89
C ASP A 23 10.97 6.39 -12.92
N PHE A 24 10.61 7.46 -13.65
CA PHE A 24 11.43 8.03 -14.74
C PHE A 24 12.80 8.58 -14.29
N ILE A 25 13.10 8.56 -12.99
CA ILE A 25 14.28 9.13 -12.36
C ILE A 25 15.12 8.06 -11.61
N ALA A 26 14.56 6.89 -11.30
CA ALA A 26 15.31 5.78 -10.68
C ALA A 26 14.62 4.42 -10.92
N ASP A 27 15.35 3.46 -11.49
CA ASP A 27 14.98 2.03 -11.46
C ASP A 27 15.23 1.52 -10.03
N ARG A 28 14.23 1.58 -9.15
CA ARG A 28 14.27 0.88 -7.87
C ARG A 28 13.56 -0.46 -8.01
N GLU A 29 14.35 -1.52 -8.09
CA GLU A 29 13.84 -2.90 -8.06
C GLU A 29 13.30 -3.30 -6.69
N ASN A 30 13.71 -2.61 -5.62
CA ASN A 30 13.20 -2.82 -4.27
C ASN A 30 13.25 -1.52 -3.46
N THR A 31 12.24 -1.31 -2.63
CA THR A 31 12.26 -0.30 -1.59
C THR A 31 11.73 -0.90 -0.29
N THR A 32 12.35 -0.53 0.81
CA THR A 32 11.89 -0.88 2.16
C THR A 32 11.30 0.36 2.81
N GLY A 33 10.36 0.15 3.71
CA GLY A 33 9.73 1.25 4.42
C GLY A 33 8.99 0.81 5.66
N THR A 34 8.52 1.80 6.40
CA THR A 34 7.75 1.63 7.63
C THR A 34 6.33 2.11 7.40
N ALA A 35 5.37 1.46 8.07
CA ALA A 35 3.98 1.87 8.10
C ALA A 35 3.53 1.91 9.57
N TYR A 36 2.88 2.99 10.00
CA TYR A 36 2.41 3.15 11.37
C TYR A 36 1.15 4.02 11.42
N TYR A 37 0.28 3.80 12.40
CA TYR A 37 -0.87 4.68 12.67
C TYR A 37 -0.47 5.78 13.65
N LYS A 38 -0.95 7.00 13.43
CA LYS A 38 -0.73 8.15 14.34
C LYS A 38 -1.74 8.21 15.48
N ASP A 39 -2.93 7.63 15.27
CA ASP A 39 -4.01 7.55 16.26
C ASP A 39 -4.47 6.09 16.40
N ALA A 40 -4.48 5.58 17.63
CA ALA A 40 -4.88 4.21 17.94
C ALA A 40 -6.39 3.94 17.75
N ASN A 41 -7.21 5.00 17.66
CA ASN A 41 -8.64 4.89 17.32
C ASN A 41 -8.89 4.79 15.81
N ASP A 42 -7.93 5.26 14.99
CA ASP A 42 -8.01 5.27 13.53
C ASP A 42 -6.94 4.34 12.92
N ARG A 43 -6.91 3.08 13.38
CA ARG A 43 -5.86 2.10 12.99
C ARG A 43 -5.77 1.80 11.50
N SER A 44 -6.81 2.11 10.73
CA SER A 44 -6.81 1.96 9.27
C SER A 44 -6.15 3.13 8.54
N LYS A 45 -5.85 4.26 9.22
CA LYS A 45 -5.20 5.43 8.64
C LYS A 45 -3.70 5.40 8.91
N LEU A 46 -2.95 4.69 8.07
CA LEU A 46 -1.51 4.56 8.23
C LEU A 46 -0.78 5.74 7.58
N THR A 47 0.41 5.99 8.10
CA THR A 47 1.47 6.79 7.49
C THR A 47 2.57 5.85 7.05
N VAL A 48 3.01 5.97 5.80
CA VAL A 48 4.06 5.14 5.21
C VAL A 48 5.25 6.02 4.82
N GLN A 49 6.45 5.54 5.12
CA GLN A 49 7.71 6.12 4.65
C GLN A 49 8.49 5.03 3.91
N LEU A 50 8.74 5.23 2.61
CA LEU A 50 9.53 4.31 1.79
C LEU A 50 10.93 4.88 1.55
N GLY A 51 11.96 4.23 2.10
CA GLY A 51 13.34 4.68 2.03
C GLY A 51 13.50 6.13 2.50
N THR A 52 13.96 6.99 1.59
CA THR A 52 14.18 8.43 1.83
C THR A 52 13.03 9.32 1.34
N SER A 53 11.93 8.73 0.86
CA SER A 53 10.78 9.50 0.37
C SER A 53 10.04 10.17 1.53
N PRO A 54 9.33 11.29 1.25
CA PRO A 54 8.44 11.90 2.23
C PRO A 54 7.38 10.92 2.73
N GLU A 55 6.89 11.13 3.95
CA GLU A 55 5.75 10.39 4.48
C GLU A 55 4.52 10.60 3.60
N ALA A 56 3.83 9.52 3.28
CA ALA A 56 2.54 9.54 2.58
C ALA A 56 1.49 8.83 3.42
N ASN A 57 0.22 9.22 3.25
CA ASN A 57 -0.87 8.46 3.86
C ASN A 57 -1.10 7.15 3.09
N TYR A 58 -1.46 6.11 3.83
CA TYR A 58 -1.79 4.79 3.32
C TYR A 58 -3.01 4.29 4.10
N TRP A 59 -4.19 4.60 3.59
CA TRP A 59 -5.45 4.34 4.31
C TRP A 59 -6.10 3.08 3.77
N VAL A 60 -6.30 2.09 4.65
CA VAL A 60 -7.05 0.88 4.32
C VAL A 60 -8.54 1.23 4.35
N VAL A 61 -9.14 1.38 3.18
CA VAL A 61 -10.56 1.74 3.02
C VAL A 61 -11.44 0.57 3.40
N GLU A 62 -11.09 -0.62 2.92
CA GLU A 62 -11.78 -1.87 3.22
C GLU A 62 -10.80 -3.04 3.01
N THR A 63 -10.95 -4.11 3.78
CA THR A 63 -10.19 -5.35 3.60
C THR A 63 -10.92 -6.49 4.27
N ASP A 64 -10.79 -7.70 3.72
CA ASP A 64 -11.22 -8.93 4.37
C ASP A 64 -10.07 -9.62 5.14
N TYR A 65 -8.89 -9.01 5.16
CA TYR A 65 -7.62 -9.49 5.72
C TYR A 65 -7.04 -10.79 5.11
N ALA A 66 -7.90 -11.63 4.53
CA ALA A 66 -7.60 -12.97 4.06
C ALA A 66 -7.32 -13.03 2.55
N THR A 67 -7.90 -12.16 1.74
CA THR A 67 -7.81 -12.27 0.28
C THR A 67 -7.51 -10.95 -0.43
N TRP A 68 -8.02 -9.81 0.06
CA TRP A 68 -7.81 -8.52 -0.59
C TRP A 68 -7.79 -7.35 0.38
N SER A 69 -7.22 -6.23 -0.09
CA SER A 69 -7.26 -4.94 0.59
C SER A 69 -7.43 -3.81 -0.42
N LEU A 70 -8.33 -2.88 -0.13
CA LEU A 70 -8.52 -1.65 -0.88
C LEU A 70 -7.84 -0.50 -0.12
N VAL A 71 -6.87 0.13 -0.76
CA VAL A 71 -6.04 1.17 -0.17
C VAL A 71 -6.19 2.48 -0.93
N TYR A 72 -6.22 3.58 -0.19
CA TYR A 72 -6.27 4.94 -0.68
C TYR A 72 -5.10 5.77 -0.13
N SER A 73 -4.47 6.57 -0.99
CA SER A 73 -3.51 7.59 -0.63
C SER A 73 -3.90 8.92 -1.28
N CYS A 74 -3.65 10.02 -0.59
CA CYS A 74 -3.94 11.37 -0.98
C CYS A 74 -2.89 12.33 -0.42
N THR A 75 -2.07 12.87 -1.33
CA THR A 75 -1.04 13.85 -0.98
C THR A 75 -1.46 15.22 -1.48
N ASN A 76 -1.47 16.21 -0.57
CA ASN A 76 -1.70 17.60 -0.94
C ASN A 76 -0.43 18.18 -1.59
N LEU A 77 -0.56 18.68 -2.81
CA LEU A 77 0.50 19.36 -3.55
C LEU A 77 0.39 20.86 -3.29
N GLU A 78 1.02 21.30 -2.19
CA GLU A 78 1.15 22.72 -1.78
C GLU A 78 -0.15 23.54 -1.84
N GLY A 79 -1.30 22.90 -1.59
CA GLY A 79 -2.62 23.54 -1.53
C GLY A 79 -3.28 23.86 -2.88
N PHE A 80 -2.59 23.64 -4.00
CA PHE A 80 -3.13 23.90 -5.35
C PHE A 80 -3.78 22.68 -5.98
N ALA A 81 -3.32 21.48 -5.62
CA ALA A 81 -3.86 20.22 -6.11
C ALA A 81 -3.72 19.11 -5.06
N ARG A 82 -4.40 18.00 -5.30
CA ARG A 82 -4.20 16.74 -4.57
C ARG A 82 -3.91 15.63 -5.56
N ALA A 83 -2.90 14.82 -5.25
CA ALA A 83 -2.62 13.59 -5.95
C ALA A 83 -3.27 12.45 -5.17
N GLU A 84 -4.21 11.74 -5.81
CA GLU A 84 -4.90 10.61 -5.22
C GLU A 84 -4.50 9.32 -5.94
N ILE A 85 -4.17 8.29 -5.16
CA ILE A 85 -3.80 6.98 -5.67
C ILE A 85 -4.61 5.91 -4.95
N TYR A 86 -5.04 4.91 -5.71
CA TYR A 86 -5.87 3.82 -5.24
C TYR A 86 -5.22 2.49 -5.63
N TRP A 87 -5.18 1.54 -4.69
CA TRP A 87 -4.70 0.18 -4.95
C TRP A 87 -5.72 -0.85 -4.50
N ILE A 88 -5.95 -1.83 -5.36
CA ILE A 88 -6.62 -3.08 -5.00
C ILE A 88 -5.52 -4.14 -4.91
N LEU A 89 -5.28 -4.62 -3.71
CA LEU A 89 -4.23 -5.59 -3.40
C LEU A 89 -4.87 -6.96 -3.19
N ALA A 90 -4.17 -8.00 -3.64
CA ALA A 90 -4.58 -9.39 -3.55
C ALA A 90 -3.53 -10.20 -2.79
N ARG A 91 -3.96 -11.21 -2.03
CA ARG A 91 -3.04 -12.22 -1.45
C ARG A 91 -2.57 -13.24 -2.49
N GLY A 92 -3.38 -13.48 -3.53
CA GLY A 92 -3.02 -14.28 -4.70
C GLY A 92 -2.58 -13.41 -5.88
N THR A 93 -2.19 -14.04 -6.98
CA THR A 93 -1.75 -13.33 -8.20
C THR A 93 -2.90 -12.67 -8.96
N ASN A 94 -4.15 -13.05 -8.69
CA ASN A 94 -5.34 -12.48 -9.31
C ASN A 94 -6.48 -12.37 -8.29
N LEU A 95 -7.38 -11.42 -8.54
CA LEU A 95 -8.69 -11.34 -7.92
C LEU A 95 -9.77 -11.57 -8.97
N PRO A 96 -10.90 -12.17 -8.59
CA PRO A 96 -12.09 -12.22 -9.43
C PRO A 96 -12.58 -10.81 -9.82
N ASP A 97 -13.14 -10.69 -11.02
CA ASP A 97 -13.60 -9.40 -11.54
C ASP A 97 -14.78 -8.84 -10.73
N ASP A 98 -15.68 -9.71 -10.25
CA ASP A 98 -16.82 -9.34 -9.39
C ASP A 98 -16.36 -8.72 -8.06
N VAL A 99 -15.31 -9.28 -7.45
CA VAL A 99 -14.70 -8.69 -6.24
C VAL A 99 -14.09 -7.34 -6.57
N THR A 100 -13.35 -7.24 -7.67
CA THR A 100 -12.72 -5.98 -8.11
C THR A 100 -13.76 -4.89 -8.37
N ASP A 101 -14.88 -5.23 -8.99
CA ASP A 101 -15.97 -4.29 -9.28
C ASP A 101 -16.74 -3.88 -8.02
N LYS A 102 -16.95 -4.81 -7.07
CA LYS A 102 -17.46 -4.48 -5.74
C LYS A 102 -16.58 -3.45 -5.03
N LEU A 103 -15.25 -3.62 -5.06
CA LEU A 103 -14.32 -2.67 -4.42
C LEU A 103 -14.32 -1.30 -5.09
N LYS A 104 -14.48 -1.24 -6.41
CA LYS A 104 -14.69 0.03 -7.12
C LYS A 104 -16.00 0.70 -6.69
N GLN A 105 -17.07 -0.07 -6.50
CA GLN A 105 -18.34 0.47 -6.00
C GLN A 105 -18.18 1.07 -4.60
N VAL A 106 -17.44 0.41 -3.70
CA VAL A 106 -17.14 0.92 -2.35
C VAL A 106 -16.47 2.31 -2.41
N LEU A 107 -15.55 2.53 -3.34
CA LEU A 107 -14.94 3.84 -3.53
C LEU A 107 -15.97 4.90 -3.96
N GLN A 108 -16.83 4.55 -4.92
CA GLN A 108 -17.88 5.45 -5.42
C GLN A 108 -18.89 5.81 -4.32
N ASP A 109 -19.33 4.83 -3.53
CA ASP A 109 -20.28 5.02 -2.44
C ASP A 109 -19.73 5.94 -1.34
N LYS A 110 -18.39 5.97 -1.18
CA LYS A 110 -17.68 6.89 -0.28
C LYS A 110 -17.40 8.26 -0.91
N GLY A 111 -17.86 8.50 -2.14
CA GLY A 111 -17.66 9.75 -2.87
C GLY A 111 -16.25 9.95 -3.43
N LEU A 112 -15.42 8.90 -3.45
CA LEU A 112 -14.06 8.94 -3.98
C LEU A 112 -14.11 8.83 -5.50
N LYS A 113 -13.47 9.77 -6.19
CA LYS A 113 -13.39 9.80 -7.66
C LYS A 113 -12.09 9.17 -8.09
N PHE A 114 -12.17 8.08 -8.83
CA PHE A 114 -11.01 7.41 -9.42
C PHE A 114 -11.16 7.36 -10.94
N GLY A 115 -10.02 7.39 -11.63
CA GLY A 115 -9.95 7.16 -13.07
C GLY A 115 -10.04 5.67 -13.40
N LYS A 116 -9.41 5.25 -14.51
CA LYS A 116 -9.35 3.83 -14.86
C LYS A 116 -8.30 3.12 -13.99
N PHE A 117 -8.67 2.03 -13.34
CA PHE A 117 -7.70 1.09 -12.75
C PHE A 117 -6.93 0.37 -13.86
N THR A 118 -5.61 0.31 -13.73
CA THR A 118 -4.73 -0.49 -14.60
C THR A 118 -4.41 -1.80 -13.89
N LYS A 119 -4.72 -2.93 -14.52
CA LYS A 119 -4.41 -4.26 -13.97
C LYS A 119 -2.91 -4.52 -14.08
N THR A 120 -2.25 -4.79 -12.96
CA THR A 120 -0.84 -5.20 -12.93
C THR A 120 -0.70 -6.63 -13.46
N VAL A 121 0.27 -6.86 -14.35
CA VAL A 121 0.59 -8.20 -14.84
C VAL A 121 1.35 -8.96 -13.75
N GLN A 122 0.75 -10.03 -13.23
CA GLN A 122 1.31 -10.89 -12.17
C GLN A 122 1.73 -12.27 -12.71
N GLU A 123 1.81 -12.42 -14.03
CA GLU A 123 2.25 -13.63 -14.70
C GLU A 123 3.77 -13.57 -14.97
N LYS A 124 4.45 -14.71 -14.86
CA LYS A 124 5.90 -14.84 -15.15
C LYS A 124 6.79 -13.92 -14.30
N CYS A 125 6.39 -13.63 -13.07
CA CYS A 125 7.20 -12.89 -12.12
C CYS A 125 8.26 -13.84 -11.48
N PRO A 126 9.54 -13.46 -11.43
CA PRO A 126 10.60 -14.21 -10.76
C PRO A 126 10.59 -13.86 -9.27
N TRP A 127 9.76 -14.55 -8.48
CA TRP A 127 9.71 -14.37 -7.03
C TRP A 127 10.86 -15.11 -6.33
#